data_AF-A0AAV7V9Z6-F1
#
_entry.id   AF-A0AAV7V9Z6-F1
#
_cell.length_a   1.000
_cell.length_b   1.000
_cell.length_c   1.000
_cell.angle_alpha   90.00
_cell.angle_beta   90.00
_cell.angle_gamma   90.00
#
_symmetry.space_group_name_H-M   'P 1'
#
loop_
_entity.id
_entity.type
_entity.pdbx_description
1 polymer ?
#
loop_
_entity_poly.entity_id
_entity_poly.type
_entity_poly.pdbx_seq_one_letter_code
_entity_poly.pdbx_strand_id
1 'polypeptide(L)'
;MDRWEVAVDGYTHIISLYVDDALVYVARPEFSVTELLETLTAFRVVSGLQANHQNLLLFPLANLVGMGAGTHPATELCWECDHFRYLGIQVAHNDEAYYSLNMGRVLDRLETLICF
;
A
#
# COMPACT_ATOMS: atom_id res chain seq x y z
N MET A 1 -3.76 13.81 7.26
CA MET A 1 -3.90 12.43 6.79
C MET A 1 -5.13 11.90 7.47
N ASP A 2 -6.17 11.65 6.69
CA ASP A 2 -7.45 11.26 7.23
C ASP A 2 -7.48 9.74 7.30
N ARG A 3 -7.84 9.22 8.48
CA ARG A 3 -7.96 7.79 8.74
C ARG A 3 -9.40 7.47 9.04
N TRP A 4 -9.94 6.51 8.31
CA TRP A 4 -11.32 6.05 8.43
C TRP A 4 -11.33 4.57 8.76
N GLU A 5 -12.19 4.18 9.69
CA GLU A 5 -12.46 2.78 10.00
C GLU A 5 -13.84 2.43 9.45
N VAL A 6 -13.89 1.42 8.59
CA VAL A 6 -15.10 1.02 7.88
C VAL A 6 -15.36 -0.44 8.17
N ALA A 7 -16.55 -0.75 8.68
CA ALA A 7 -16.98 -2.12 8.93
C ALA A 7 -17.77 -2.64 7.72
N VAL A 8 -17.30 -3.71 7.09
CA VAL A 8 -17.95 -4.40 5.97
C VAL A 8 -17.96 -5.89 6.28
N ASP A 9 -19.12 -6.54 6.18
CA ASP A 9 -19.30 -7.98 6.44
C ASP A 9 -18.71 -8.50 7.76
N GLY A 10 -18.73 -7.65 8.79
CA GLY A 10 -18.20 -7.96 10.12
C GLY A 10 -16.67 -7.83 10.25
N TYR A 11 -15.98 -7.40 9.20
CA TYR A 11 -14.55 -7.11 9.20
C TYR A 11 -14.30 -5.60 9.23
N THR A 12 -13.25 -5.19 9.94
CA THR A 12 -12.82 -3.79 9.99
C THR A 12 -11.74 -3.56 8.95
N HIS A 13 -11.98 -2.59 8.07
CA HIS A 13 -11.05 -2.10 7.09
C HIS A 13 -10.61 -0.69 7.47
N ILE A 14 -9.34 -0.37 7.24
CA ILE A 14 -8.81 0.96 7.53
C ILE A 14 -8.49 1.63 6.19
N ILE A 15 -8.95 2.87 6.01
CA ILE A 15 -8.61 3.68 4.85
C ILE A 15 -7.78 4.86 5.34
N SER A 16 -6.62 5.05 4.73
CA SER A 16 -5.69 6.13 5.01
C SER A 16 -5.54 6.97 3.75
N LEU A 17 -6.04 8.20 3.79
CA LEU A 17 -6.11 9.09 2.64
C LEU A 17 -5.15 10.28 2.80
N TYR A 18 -4.43 10.56 1.72
CA TYR A 18 -3.64 11.77 1.55
C TYR A 18 -3.80 12.29 0.12
N VAL A 19 -4.62 13.33 -0.05
CA VAL A 19 -4.94 13.90 -1.37
C VAL A 19 -5.52 12.82 -2.29
N ASP A 20 -4.81 12.43 -3.35
CA ASP A 20 -5.18 11.41 -4.33
C ASP A 20 -4.56 10.03 -4.03
N ASP A 21 -3.63 9.95 -3.07
CA ASP A 21 -3.05 8.70 -2.62
C ASP A 21 -3.88 8.08 -1.48
N ALA A 22 -4.28 6.82 -1.65
CA ALA A 22 -5.01 6.05 -0.66
C ALA A 22 -4.29 4.74 -0.32
N LEU A 23 -4.17 4.45 0.98
CA LEU A 23 -3.83 3.12 1.49
C LEU A 23 -5.07 2.48 2.09
N VAL A 24 -5.41 1.29 1.62
CA VAL A 24 -6.55 0.52 2.12
C VAL A 24 -6.03 -0.75 2.75
N TYR A 25 -6.20 -0.86 4.06
CA TYR A 25 -5.88 -2.05 4.83
C TYR A 25 -7.09 -2.97 4.80
N VAL A 26 -6.94 -4.11 4.13
CA VAL A 26 -8.01 -5.09 3.95
C VAL A 26 -7.78 -6.32 4.84
N ALA A 27 -8.84 -6.79 5.49
CA ALA A 27 -8.91 -8.13 6.02
C ALA A 27 -9.33 -9.10 4.90
N ARG A 28 -8.93 -10.38 4.97
CA ARG A 28 -9.30 -11.42 3.99
C ARG A 28 -9.10 -10.98 2.53
N PRO A 29 -7.85 -10.65 2.14
CA PRO A 29 -7.54 -10.08 0.84
C PRO A 29 -8.05 -10.94 -0.33
N GLU A 30 -8.19 -12.25 -0.13
CA GLU A 30 -8.69 -13.19 -1.13
C GLU A 30 -10.14 -12.91 -1.59
N PHE A 31 -10.93 -12.20 -0.78
CA PHE A 31 -12.29 -11.76 -1.13
C PHE A 31 -12.38 -10.24 -1.25
N SER A 32 -11.86 -9.52 -0.24
CA SER A 32 -12.11 -8.07 -0.11
C SER A 32 -11.42 -7.21 -1.17
N VAL A 33 -10.35 -7.70 -1.81
CA VAL A 33 -9.70 -6.96 -2.92
C VAL A 33 -10.64 -6.87 -4.12
N THR A 34 -11.32 -7.97 -4.47
CA THR A 34 -12.27 -7.99 -5.60
C THR A 34 -13.44 -7.04 -5.34
N GLU A 35 -14.06 -7.12 -4.17
CA GLU A 35 -15.17 -6.25 -3.76
C GLU A 35 -14.78 -4.77 -3.73
N LEU A 36 -13.55 -4.47 -3.30
CA LEU A 36 -13.01 -3.11 -3.33
C LEU A 36 -12.91 -2.59 -4.77
N LEU A 37 -12.42 -3.40 -5.71
CA LEU A 37 -12.33 -3.01 -7.13
C LEU A 37 -13.71 -2.83 -7.77
N GLU A 38 -14.68 -3.67 -7.43
CA GLU A 38 -16.07 -3.50 -7.84
C GLU A 38 -16.66 -2.20 -7.28
N THR A 39 -16.39 -1.90 -6.01
CA THR A 39 -16.81 -0.66 -5.34
C THR A 39 -16.19 0.57 -6.01
N LEU A 40 -14.89 0.52 -6.34
CA LEU A 40 -14.23 1.60 -7.08
C LEU A 40 -14.82 1.77 -8.49
N THR A 41 -15.21 0.68 -9.14
CA THR A 41 -15.89 0.71 -10.44
C THR A 41 -17.27 1.35 -10.34
N ALA A 42 -18.05 1.02 -9.31
CA ALA A 42 -19.34 1.66 -9.05
C ALA A 42 -19.18 3.15 -8.69
N PHE A 43 -18.18 3.48 -7.85
CA PHE A 43 -17.86 4.84 -7.48
C PHE A 43 -17.49 5.68 -8.70
N ARG A 44 -16.77 5.12 -9.68
CA ARG A 44 -16.47 5.77 -10.97
C ARG A 44 -17.72 6.20 -11.72
N VAL A 45 -18.77 5.38 -11.74
CA VAL A 45 -20.03 5.71 -12.43
C VAL A 45 -20.68 6.96 -11.83
N VAL A 46 -20.58 7.12 -10.51
CA VAL A 46 -21.23 8.23 -9.78
C VAL A 46 -20.34 9.49 -9.76
N SER A 47 -19.03 9.33 -9.54
CA SER A 47 -18.11 10.45 -9.31
C SER A 47 -17.38 10.92 -10.58
N GLY A 48 -17.29 10.08 -11.61
CA GLY A 48 -16.41 10.27 -12.75
C GLY A 48 -14.92 10.04 -12.46
N LEU A 49 -14.53 9.75 -11.21
CA LEU A 49 -13.14 9.48 -10.82
C LEU A 49 -12.79 8.01 -11.06
N GLN A 50 -11.58 7.75 -11.53
CA GLN A 50 -11.12 6.39 -11.83
C GLN A 50 -9.73 6.15 -11.23
N ALA A 51 -9.59 5.03 -10.52
CA ALA A 51 -8.29 4.57 -10.05
C ALA A 51 -7.37 4.24 -11.23
N ASN A 52 -6.12 4.68 -11.18
CA ASN A 52 -5.12 4.29 -12.16
C ASN A 52 -4.65 2.85 -11.88
N HIS A 53 -5.11 1.89 -12.68
CA HIS A 53 -4.76 0.48 -12.53
C HIS A 53 -3.25 0.19 -12.55
N GLN A 54 -2.45 1.01 -13.23
CA GLN A 54 -0.99 0.84 -13.26
C GLN A 54 -0.32 1.20 -11.92
N ASN A 55 -0.99 1.99 -11.09
CA ASN A 55 -0.50 2.43 -9.79
C ASN A 55 -1.12 1.63 -8.63
N LEU A 56 -2.10 0.76 -8.92
CA LEU A 56 -2.65 -0.15 -7.92
C LEU A 56 -1.64 -1.26 -7.64
N LEU A 57 -1.29 -1.44 -6.38
CA LEU A 57 -0.41 -2.50 -5.92
C LEU A 57 -1.00 -3.17 -4.68
N LEU A 58 -0.73 -4.46 -4.52
CA LEU A 58 -1.05 -5.19 -3.29
C LEU A 58 0.24 -5.40 -2.52
N PHE A 59 0.29 -4.92 -1.29
CA PHE A 59 1.42 -5.12 -0.40
C PHE A 59 0.98 -6.04 0.74
N PRO A 60 1.58 -7.24 0.89
CA PRO A 60 1.23 -8.13 1.99
C PRO A 60 1.67 -7.50 3.32
N LEU A 61 0.98 -7.81 4.41
CA LEU A 61 1.49 -7.48 5.75
C LEU A 61 2.21 -8.70 6.33
N ALA A 62 2.99 -8.51 7.40
CA ALA A 62 3.94 -9.49 7.95
C ALA A 62 3.38 -10.92 8.15
N ASN A 63 2.08 -11.05 8.41
CA ASN A 63 1.37 -12.32 8.57
C ASN A 63 1.05 -13.05 7.24
N LEU A 64 1.30 -12.43 6.09
CA LEU A 64 1.02 -12.94 4.75
C LEU A 64 2.28 -13.08 3.88
N VAL A 65 3.49 -12.95 4.46
CA VAL A 65 4.80 -12.98 3.77
C VAL A 65 5.09 -14.32 3.03
N GLY A 66 4.21 -15.32 3.15
CA GLY A 66 4.26 -16.57 2.36
C GLY A 66 3.43 -16.56 1.08
N MET A 67 2.62 -15.52 0.82
CA MET A 67 1.98 -15.30 -0.48
C MET A 67 3.06 -14.79 -1.43
N GLY A 68 3.76 -15.71 -2.10
CA GLY A 68 4.89 -15.37 -2.97
C GLY A 68 4.53 -14.34 -4.05
N ALA A 69 5.57 -13.73 -4.64
CA ALA A 69 5.43 -12.79 -5.75
C ALA A 69 4.57 -13.40 -6.87
N GLY A 70 3.54 -12.66 -7.32
CA GLY A 70 2.59 -13.16 -8.29
C GLY A 70 1.40 -12.21 -8.50
N THR A 71 0.44 -12.66 -9.29
CA THR A 71 -0.82 -11.94 -9.55
C THR A 71 -1.89 -12.47 -8.59
N HIS A 72 -2.73 -11.58 -8.06
CA HIS A 72 -3.87 -11.99 -7.26
C HIS A 72 -4.78 -12.94 -8.07
N PRO A 73 -5.26 -14.06 -7.50
CA PRO A 73 -5.94 -15.09 -8.29
C PRO A 73 -7.25 -14.61 -8.93
N ALA A 74 -7.89 -13.61 -8.33
CA ALA A 74 -9.16 -13.05 -8.81
C ALA A 74 -9.02 -11.67 -9.46
N THR A 75 -7.83 -11.05 -9.42
CA THR A 75 -7.62 -9.68 -9.94
C THR A 75 -6.28 -9.61 -10.65
N GLU A 76 -6.16 -8.87 -11.75
CA GLU A 76 -4.88 -8.73 -12.47
C GLU A 76 -3.83 -7.88 -11.70
N LEU A 77 -4.06 -7.61 -10.41
CA LEU A 77 -3.15 -6.84 -9.56
C LEU A 77 -1.95 -7.69 -9.15
N CYS A 78 -0.77 -7.09 -9.20
CA CYS A 78 0.47 -7.71 -8.76
C CYS A 78 0.68 -7.50 -7.25
N TRP A 79 1.19 -8.54 -6.60
CA TRP A 79 1.76 -8.44 -5.27
C TRP A 79 3.17 -7.86 -5.34
N GLU A 80 3.38 -6.75 -4.64
CA GLU A 80 4.70 -6.18 -4.37
C GLU A 80 5.16 -6.70 -3.00
N CYS A 81 6.25 -7.46 -2.97
CA CYS A 81 6.70 -8.19 -1.78
C CYS A 81 7.94 -7.59 -1.12
N ASP A 82 8.60 -6.62 -1.75
CA ASP A 82 9.83 -6.04 -1.22
C ASP A 82 9.52 -4.73 -0.48
N HIS A 83 9.02 -3.75 -1.22
CA HIS A 83 8.75 -2.41 -0.71
C HIS A 83 7.86 -1.61 -1.65
N PHE A 84 7.18 -0.59 -1.13
CA PHE A 84 6.47 0.38 -1.94
C PHE A 84 6.74 1.80 -1.45
N ARG A 85 6.54 2.79 -2.33
CA ARG A 85 6.72 4.20 -1.98
C ARG A 85 5.38 4.83 -1.59
N TYR A 86 5.33 5.47 -0.42
CA TYR A 86 4.19 6.25 0.04
C TYR A 86 4.66 7.56 0.66
N LEU A 87 4.15 8.69 0.16
CA LEU A 87 4.52 10.04 0.62
C LEU A 87 6.04 10.32 0.66
N GLY A 88 6.79 9.72 -0.27
CA GLY A 88 8.24 9.87 -0.34
C GLY A 88 9.05 8.91 0.55
N ILE A 89 8.39 8.09 1.36
CA ILE A 89 9.00 7.08 2.23
C ILE A 89 8.87 5.71 1.57
N GLN A 90 9.94 4.93 1.59
CA GLN A 90 9.93 3.53 1.20
C GLN A 90 9.41 2.69 2.36
N VAL A 91 8.24 2.08 2.20
CA VAL A 91 7.65 1.18 3.19
C VAL A 91 8.11 -0.24 2.86
N ALA A 92 8.69 -0.94 3.84
CA ALA A 92 9.22 -2.29 3.70
C ALA A 92 8.77 -3.17 4.87
N HIS A 93 8.85 -4.49 4.70
CA HIS A 93 8.38 -5.46 5.70
C HIS A 93 9.20 -5.53 6.97
N ASN A 94 10.51 -5.28 6.90
CA ASN A 94 11.41 -5.40 8.04
C ASN A 94 12.16 -4.08 8.30
N ASP A 95 12.51 -3.86 9.56
CA ASP A 95 13.09 -2.61 10.03
C ASP A 95 14.47 -2.33 9.40
N GLU A 96 15.25 -3.37 9.09
CA GLU A 96 16.56 -3.23 8.45
C GLU A 96 16.44 -2.71 7.00
N ALA A 97 15.51 -3.27 6.23
CA ALA A 97 15.17 -2.83 4.88
C ALA A 97 14.57 -1.41 4.91
N TYR A 98 13.63 -1.16 5.84
CA TYR A 98 13.06 0.18 6.00
C TYR A 98 14.15 1.22 6.32
N TYR A 99 15.04 0.91 7.25
CA TYR A 99 16.13 1.81 7.63
C TYR A 99 17.08 2.06 6.47
N SER A 100 17.58 1.00 5.82
CA SER A 100 18.52 1.13 4.71
C SER A 100 17.94 1.92 3.52
N LEU A 101 16.66 1.67 3.18
CA LEU A 101 15.98 2.34 2.06
C LEU A 101 15.71 3.84 2.32
N ASN A 102 15.50 4.24 3.58
CA ASN A 102 15.11 5.62 3.90
C ASN A 102 16.22 6.47 4.53
N MET A 103 17.15 5.86 5.29
CA MET A 103 18.16 6.59 6.08
C MET A 103 19.52 6.67 5.40
N GLY A 104 19.88 5.78 4.47
CA GLY A 104 21.21 5.76 3.85
C GLY A 104 21.64 7.13 3.32
N ARG A 105 20.80 7.75 2.49
CA ARG A 105 21.08 9.10 1.95
C ARG A 105 21.13 10.21 2.99
N VAL A 106 20.41 10.08 4.10
CA VAL A 106 20.42 11.08 5.18
C VAL A 106 21.73 10.98 5.95
N LEU A 107 22.17 9.75 6.25
CA LEU A 107 23.43 9.49 6.93
C LEU A 107 24.62 9.92 6.07
N ASP A 108 24.63 9.60 4.78
CA ASP A 108 25.70 10.04 3.86
C ASP A 108 25.86 11.57 3.86
N ARG A 109 24.73 12.30 3.89
CA ARG A 109 24.73 13.76 3.96
C ARG A 109 25.21 14.28 5.30
N LEU A 110 24.87 13.62 6.40
CA LEU A 110 25.33 13.99 7.75
C LEU A 110 26.83 13.73 7.92
N GLU A 111 27.35 12.61 7.46
CA GLU A 111 28.79 12.30 7.48
C GLU A 111 29.58 13.34 6.68
N THR A 112 29.07 13.74 5.51
CA THR A 112 29.70 14.79 4.70
C THR A 112 29.71 16.14 5.44
N LEU A 113 28.70 16.43 6.27
CA LEU A 113 28.59 17.71 7.01
C LEU A 113 29.42 17.74 8.30
N ILE A 114 29.67 16.59 8.93
CA ILE A 114 30.41 16.48 10.20
C ILE A 114 31.92 16.32 9.96
N CYS A 115 32.33 15.86 8.78
CA CYS A 115 33.74 15.74 8.39
C CYS A 115 34.38 17.03 7.82
N PHE A 116 33.75 18.20 8.00
CA PHE A 116 34.34 19.53 7.80
C PHE A 116 34.49 20.25 9.14
#